data_AF-A0A840IZY9-F1
#
_entry.id   AF-A0A840IZY9-F1
#
_cell.length_a   1.000
_cell.length_b   1.000
_cell.length_c   1.000
_cell.angle_alpha   90.00
_cell.angle_beta   90.00
_cell.angle_gamma   90.00
#
_symmetry.space_group_name_H-M   'P 1'
#
loop_
_entity.id
_entity.type
_entity.pdbx_description
1 polymer ?
#
loop_
_entity_poly.entity_id
_entity_poly.type
_entity_poly.pdbx_seq_one_letter_code
_entity_poly.pdbx_strand_id
1 'polypeptide(L)'
;MLPCTLPPLRSWPEFLDAASAEPTISDPSSRREEYGWHGASWEEALRLAVDGWSVPLEETDVTVGELRESAGLAHSVTVLEPTWDVTGSEVDVGAYLSGVPECMVDAVPRQVSRRGKVITFLVPGGYSNTIEHDVIVNRGLALAALCSAIIDAGHSVEIWSGFCGTLLQSEVELRFSGVARVIAAGEPFDVGRLIFAVAHPAMLRRLWLGVWDAQPEKVATAMHDDHYGGPPYTCLPDDLPSEIHDPYVFPYLTASDRQWDDLPTALDWARQMFRDLELIQD
;
A
#
# COMPACT_ATOMS: atom_id res chain seq x y z
N MET A 1 -6.33 -25.42 -19.41
CA MET A 1 -5.52 -24.18 -19.30
C MET A 1 -4.88 -24.18 -17.92
N LEU A 2 -3.65 -23.68 -17.81
CA LEU A 2 -3.06 -23.38 -16.51
C LEU A 2 -3.80 -22.16 -15.94
N PRO A 3 -4.41 -22.25 -14.75
CA PRO A 3 -4.95 -21.07 -14.10
C PRO A 3 -3.77 -20.21 -13.65
N CYS A 4 -3.53 -19.10 -14.34
CA CYS A 4 -2.47 -18.14 -14.03
C CYS A 4 -3.01 -16.93 -13.25
N THR A 5 -4.30 -16.92 -12.91
CA THR A 5 -4.91 -15.90 -12.05
C THR A 5 -5.22 -16.51 -10.69
N LEU A 6 -4.61 -15.97 -9.64
CA LEU A 6 -4.87 -16.33 -8.27
C LEU A 6 -6.10 -15.58 -7.74
N PRO A 7 -6.88 -16.19 -6.83
CA PRO A 7 -7.88 -15.43 -6.10
C PRO A 7 -7.21 -14.29 -5.32
N PRO A 8 -7.86 -13.12 -5.19
CA PRO A 8 -7.34 -12.01 -4.39
C PRO A 8 -7.13 -12.45 -2.93
N LEU A 9 -5.92 -12.21 -2.40
CA LEU A 9 -5.59 -12.41 -0.99
C LEU A 9 -6.09 -11.18 -0.23
N ARG A 10 -7.15 -11.35 0.56
CA ARG A 10 -7.97 -10.26 1.09
C ARG A 10 -7.43 -9.66 2.37
N SER A 11 -6.32 -10.15 2.90
CA SER A 11 -5.71 -9.57 4.09
C SER A 11 -4.21 -9.82 4.13
N TRP A 12 -3.50 -9.01 4.91
CA TRP A 12 -2.08 -9.18 5.11
C TRP A 12 -1.74 -10.56 5.73
N PRO A 13 -2.44 -11.05 6.78
CA PRO A 13 -2.21 -12.41 7.28
C PRO A 13 -2.44 -13.50 6.23
N GLU A 14 -3.50 -13.39 5.43
CA GLU A 14 -3.78 -14.36 4.35
C GLU A 14 -2.65 -14.38 3.30
N PHE A 15 -2.09 -13.21 2.98
CA PHE A 15 -0.92 -13.12 2.11
C PHE A 15 0.32 -13.78 2.73
N LEU A 16 0.59 -13.54 4.01
CA LEU A 16 1.72 -14.17 4.71
C LEU A 16 1.57 -15.68 4.83
N ASP A 17 0.36 -16.16 5.10
CA ASP A 17 0.04 -17.60 5.12
C ASP A 17 0.28 -18.23 3.74
N ALA A 18 -0.18 -17.58 2.67
CA ALA A 18 0.03 -18.03 1.30
C ALA A 18 1.52 -18.02 0.90
N ALA A 19 2.26 -16.97 1.29
CA ALA A 19 3.70 -16.85 1.01
C ALA A 19 4.54 -17.88 1.80
N SER A 20 4.07 -18.27 2.99
CA SER A 20 4.75 -19.20 3.90
C SER A 20 4.38 -20.67 3.66
N ALA A 21 3.40 -20.94 2.79
CA ALA A 21 3.02 -22.30 2.42
C ALA A 21 4.21 -23.08 1.85
N GLU A 22 4.19 -24.40 2.07
CA GLU A 22 5.26 -25.28 1.59
C GLU A 22 5.34 -25.23 0.06
N PRO A 23 6.51 -24.96 -0.52
CA PRO A 23 6.71 -25.01 -1.96
C PRO A 23 6.38 -26.38 -2.54
N THR A 24 5.81 -26.39 -3.74
CA THR A 24 5.49 -27.65 -4.45
C THR A 24 6.60 -28.10 -5.40
N ILE A 25 7.66 -27.29 -5.53
CA ILE A 25 8.85 -27.56 -6.35
C ILE A 25 10.08 -27.73 -5.46
N SER A 26 11.10 -28.42 -5.98
CA SER A 26 12.28 -28.85 -5.19
C SER A 26 13.37 -27.77 -5.02
N ASP A 27 13.37 -26.73 -5.85
CA ASP A 27 14.32 -25.60 -5.77
C ASP A 27 13.58 -24.25 -5.92
N PRO A 28 12.73 -23.89 -4.94
CA PRO A 28 11.94 -22.67 -4.99
C PRO A 28 12.83 -21.42 -4.82
N SER A 29 12.71 -20.46 -5.73
CA SER A 29 13.54 -19.24 -5.68
C SER A 29 13.33 -18.48 -4.38
N SER A 30 12.11 -18.47 -3.83
CA SER A 30 11.78 -17.75 -2.60
C SER A 30 12.57 -18.22 -1.37
N ARG A 31 13.10 -19.45 -1.36
CA ARG A 31 13.80 -20.06 -0.22
C ARG A 31 15.31 -20.22 -0.43
N ARG A 32 15.86 -19.76 -1.55
CA ARG A 32 17.31 -19.86 -1.81
C ARG A 32 18.12 -19.03 -0.81
N GLU A 33 19.29 -19.52 -0.40
CA GLU A 33 20.14 -18.87 0.60
C GLU A 33 20.89 -17.61 0.08
N GLU A 34 20.70 -17.22 -1.19
CA GLU A 34 21.39 -16.08 -1.80
C GLU A 34 20.91 -14.72 -1.26
N TYR A 35 21.47 -14.27 -0.13
CA TYR A 35 21.02 -13.05 0.55
C TYR A 35 21.07 -11.78 -0.32
N GLY A 36 22.16 -11.58 -1.07
CA GLY A 36 22.40 -10.34 -1.82
C GLY A 36 21.36 -10.05 -2.91
N TRP A 37 20.84 -11.10 -3.57
CA TRP A 37 19.77 -10.94 -4.54
C TRP A 37 18.44 -10.67 -3.88
N HIS A 38 18.10 -11.32 -2.77
CA HIS A 38 16.76 -11.20 -2.19
C HIS A 38 16.59 -9.96 -1.30
N GLY A 39 17.68 -9.28 -0.94
CA GLY A 39 17.70 -8.14 -0.02
C GLY A 39 17.59 -8.54 1.46
N ALA A 40 17.05 -9.72 1.76
CA ALA A 40 16.96 -10.29 3.11
C ALA A 40 16.97 -11.82 3.10
N SER A 41 17.24 -12.43 4.26
CA SER A 41 16.94 -13.86 4.48
C SER A 41 15.45 -14.12 4.43
N TRP A 42 15.05 -15.39 4.38
CA TRP A 42 13.65 -15.76 4.49
C TRP A 42 13.06 -15.34 5.84
N GLU A 43 13.74 -15.66 6.94
CA GLU A 43 13.33 -15.32 8.31
C GLU A 43 13.27 -13.80 8.50
N GLU A 44 14.23 -13.08 7.94
CA GLU A 44 14.28 -11.63 7.99
C GLU A 44 13.14 -11.01 7.18
N ALA A 45 12.83 -11.55 6.00
CA ALA A 45 11.71 -11.08 5.20
C ALA A 45 10.37 -11.26 5.93
N LEU A 46 10.16 -12.38 6.62
CA LEU A 46 8.99 -12.60 7.46
C LEU A 46 8.94 -11.63 8.65
N ARG A 47 10.09 -11.37 9.29
CA ARG A 47 10.19 -10.39 10.37
C ARG A 47 9.82 -8.99 9.88
N LEU A 48 10.42 -8.52 8.78
CA LEU A 48 10.11 -7.24 8.16
C LEU A 48 8.63 -7.12 7.74
N ALA A 49 8.02 -8.23 7.32
CA ALA A 49 6.61 -8.26 6.96
C ALA A 49 5.66 -8.09 8.17
N VAL A 50 6.10 -8.51 9.36
CA VAL A 50 5.32 -8.41 10.61
C VAL A 50 5.61 -7.10 11.34
N ASP A 51 6.89 -6.76 11.49
CA ASP A 51 7.37 -5.62 12.28
C ASP A 51 7.39 -4.32 11.46
N GLY A 52 7.37 -4.43 10.13
CA GLY A 52 7.54 -3.31 9.20
C GLY A 52 9.01 -3.00 8.90
N TRP A 53 9.26 -2.22 7.85
CA TRP A 53 10.59 -1.77 7.44
C TRP A 53 10.72 -0.25 7.62
N SER A 54 11.26 0.18 8.77
CA SER A 54 11.46 1.60 9.12
C SER A 54 12.79 2.18 8.66
N VAL A 55 13.76 1.34 8.28
CA VAL A 55 15.14 1.75 7.94
C VAL A 55 15.20 2.93 6.97
N PRO A 56 14.41 3.00 5.87
CA PRO A 56 14.49 4.14 4.97
C PRO A 56 14.16 5.49 5.62
N LEU A 57 13.29 5.50 6.64
CA LEU A 57 12.95 6.70 7.42
C LEU A 57 14.06 7.03 8.44
N GLU A 58 14.65 6.00 9.05
CA GLU A 58 15.76 6.16 10.00
C GLU A 58 17.03 6.68 9.31
N GLU A 59 17.37 6.15 8.13
CA GLU A 59 18.53 6.58 7.35
C GLU A 59 18.40 8.01 6.81
N THR A 60 17.16 8.47 6.58
CA THR A 60 16.89 9.86 6.23
C THR A 60 16.76 10.78 7.44
N ASP A 61 16.72 10.24 8.68
CA ASP A 61 16.41 10.96 9.92
C ASP A 61 15.12 11.80 9.81
N VAL A 62 14.11 11.23 9.13
CA VAL A 62 12.87 11.94 8.80
C VAL A 62 11.67 11.01 9.04
N THR A 63 10.64 11.54 9.69
CA THR A 63 9.35 10.88 9.86
C THR A 63 8.44 11.10 8.64
N VAL A 64 7.45 10.22 8.45
CA VAL A 64 6.44 10.40 7.38
C VAL A 64 5.65 11.70 7.54
N GLY A 65 5.44 12.13 8.79
CA GLY A 65 4.83 13.43 9.09
C GLY A 65 5.66 14.60 8.57
N GLU A 66 6.99 14.56 8.75
CA GLU A 66 7.92 15.55 8.23
C GLU A 66 8.06 15.48 6.70
N LEU A 67 8.02 14.29 6.10
CA LEU A 67 7.95 14.15 4.63
C LEU A 67 6.68 14.82 4.09
N ARG A 68 5.54 14.60 4.74
CA ARG A 68 4.28 15.23 4.38
C ARG A 68 4.32 16.75 4.57
N GLU A 69 4.84 17.24 5.69
CA GLU A 69 4.96 18.69 5.97
C GLU A 69 5.90 19.38 4.99
N SER A 70 7.08 18.81 4.76
CA SER A 70 8.01 19.31 3.74
C SER A 70 7.39 19.24 2.36
N ALA A 71 6.55 18.24 2.08
CA ALA A 71 5.71 18.15 0.90
C ALA A 71 4.51 19.13 0.92
N GLY A 72 4.32 20.02 1.90
CA GLY A 72 3.16 20.94 1.91
C GLY A 72 1.82 20.23 1.85
N LEU A 73 1.78 18.96 2.26
CA LEU A 73 0.59 18.09 2.24
C LEU A 73 -0.18 18.15 3.56
N ALA A 74 0.31 18.90 4.54
CA ALA A 74 -0.35 19.05 5.83
C ALA A 74 -1.70 19.77 5.70
N HIS A 75 -2.79 19.05 5.95
CA HIS A 75 -4.15 19.60 5.99
C HIS A 75 -4.82 19.16 7.28
N SER A 76 -5.12 20.11 8.17
CA SER A 76 -5.93 19.85 9.35
C SER A 76 -7.40 20.10 9.04
N VAL A 77 -8.22 19.05 9.03
CA VAL A 77 -9.67 19.24 9.04
C VAL A 77 -10.11 19.55 10.46
N THR A 78 -10.37 20.83 10.73
CA THR A 78 -11.03 21.27 11.97
C THR A 78 -12.53 21.25 11.73
N VAL A 79 -13.26 20.38 12.42
CA VAL A 79 -14.73 20.46 12.48
C VAL A 79 -15.13 20.97 13.84
N LEU A 80 -16.16 21.80 13.89
CA LEU A 80 -16.74 22.21 15.15
C LEU A 80 -17.70 21.12 15.62
N GLU A 81 -17.37 20.43 16.71
CA GLU A 81 -18.30 19.50 17.37
C GLU A 81 -19.11 20.24 18.43
N PRO A 82 -20.43 20.03 18.50
CA PRO A 82 -21.23 20.54 19.60
C PRO A 82 -20.87 19.79 20.89
N THR A 83 -20.49 20.54 21.92
CA THR A 83 -20.32 20.03 23.29
C THR A 83 -21.34 20.68 24.21
N TRP A 84 -22.05 19.85 24.98
CA TRP A 84 -23.05 20.29 25.94
C TRP A 84 -22.42 20.56 27.30
N ASP A 85 -22.72 21.71 27.89
CA ASP A 85 -22.29 22.13 29.22
C ASP A 85 -23.36 23.07 29.83
N VAL A 86 -23.14 23.55 31.05
CA VAL A 86 -24.00 24.52 31.74
C VAL A 86 -23.82 25.95 31.21
N THR A 87 -22.79 26.20 30.40
CA THR A 87 -22.52 27.46 29.70
C THR A 87 -22.21 27.21 28.23
N GLY A 88 -22.59 28.13 27.35
CA GLY A 88 -22.30 28.00 25.92
C GLY A 88 -22.87 29.14 25.08
N SER A 89 -22.58 29.12 23.79
CA SER A 89 -22.98 30.12 22.80
C SER A 89 -24.40 29.91 22.26
N GLU A 90 -24.89 28.67 22.28
CA GLU A 90 -26.25 28.31 21.86
C GLU A 90 -26.97 27.49 22.94
N VAL A 91 -28.29 27.36 22.84
CA VAL A 91 -29.11 26.57 23.77
C VAL A 91 -29.83 25.44 23.05
N ASP A 92 -29.68 24.22 23.55
CA ASP A 92 -30.53 23.09 23.19
C ASP A 92 -31.87 23.22 23.95
N VAL A 93 -32.88 23.73 23.24
CA VAL A 93 -34.21 23.98 23.80
C VAL A 93 -34.86 22.70 24.34
N GLY A 94 -34.59 21.54 23.73
CA GLY A 94 -35.15 20.27 24.17
C GLY A 94 -34.57 19.82 25.51
N ALA A 95 -33.23 19.89 25.64
CA ALA A 95 -32.53 19.61 26.89
C ALA A 95 -32.96 20.57 28.01
N TYR A 96 -33.06 21.87 27.69
CA TYR A 96 -33.51 22.89 28.64
C TYR A 96 -34.92 22.62 29.18
N LEU A 97 -35.89 22.37 28.30
CA LEU A 97 -37.28 22.09 28.69
C LEU A 97 -37.42 20.77 29.46
N SER A 98 -36.47 19.85 29.32
CA SER A 98 -36.42 18.60 30.06
C SER A 98 -35.71 18.71 31.41
N GLY A 99 -35.19 19.90 31.76
CA GLY A 99 -34.51 20.15 33.03
C GLY A 99 -33.09 19.60 33.11
N VAL A 100 -32.45 19.32 31.96
CA VAL A 100 -31.04 18.90 31.90
C VAL A 100 -30.15 20.13 32.11
N PRO A 101 -29.28 20.16 33.14
CA PRO A 101 -28.39 21.29 33.39
C PRO A 101 -27.44 21.60 32.22
N GLU A 102 -26.89 20.56 31.59
CA GLU A 102 -26.01 20.62 30.42
C GLU A 102 -26.82 20.85 29.13
N CYS A 103 -27.50 22.00 29.07
CA CYS A 103 -28.37 22.39 27.95
C CYS A 103 -27.77 23.49 27.05
N MET A 104 -26.62 24.02 27.41
CA MET A 104 -25.91 25.01 26.60
C MET A 104 -24.92 24.29 25.69
N VAL A 105 -24.82 24.73 24.44
CA VAL A 105 -23.96 24.13 23.42
C VAL A 105 -22.89 25.13 23.03
N ASP A 106 -21.64 24.66 23.00
CA ASP A 106 -20.53 25.34 22.34
C ASP A 106 -20.01 24.52 21.17
N ALA A 107 -19.56 25.22 20.13
CA ALA A 107 -18.96 24.63 18.96
C ALA A 107 -17.43 24.57 19.16
N VAL A 108 -16.92 23.46 19.68
CA VAL A 108 -15.49 23.33 20.00
C VAL A 108 -14.74 22.79 18.77
N PRO A 109 -13.67 23.46 18.34
CA PRO A 109 -12.78 22.94 17.31
C PRO A 109 -12.24 21.57 17.72
N ARG A 110 -12.61 20.55 16.97
CA ARG A 110 -12.09 19.20 17.15
C ARG A 110 -11.57 18.67 15.83
N GLN A 111 -10.41 18.04 15.89
CA GLN A 111 -9.98 17.21 14.78
C GLN A 111 -10.86 15.96 14.79
N VAL A 112 -11.74 15.86 13.80
CA VAL A 112 -12.56 14.68 13.59
C VAL A 112 -12.20 14.09 12.24
N SER A 113 -11.99 12.78 12.26
CA SER A 113 -12.09 11.97 11.07
C SER A 113 -13.55 12.05 10.60
N ARG A 114 -13.87 12.91 9.62
CA ARG A 114 -15.08 12.67 8.80
C ARG A 114 -14.99 11.23 8.29
N ARG A 115 -16.12 10.57 8.04
CA ARG A 115 -16.13 9.29 7.33
C ARG A 115 -15.81 9.59 5.86
N GLY A 116 -14.56 9.95 5.58
CA GLY A 116 -14.09 10.33 4.26
C GLY A 116 -14.16 9.17 3.28
N LYS A 117 -13.95 9.47 2.00
CA LYS A 117 -13.77 8.47 0.94
C LYS A 117 -12.67 7.46 1.31
N VAL A 118 -12.82 6.22 0.83
CA VAL A 118 -11.71 5.25 0.77
C VAL A 118 -10.97 5.48 -0.53
N ILE A 119 -9.69 5.77 -0.46
CA ILE A 119 -8.81 5.91 -1.63
C ILE A 119 -8.02 4.62 -1.79
N THR A 120 -8.31 3.88 -2.85
CA THR A 120 -7.68 2.58 -3.09
C THR A 120 -6.54 2.70 -4.09
N PHE A 121 -5.37 2.20 -3.71
CA PHE A 121 -4.19 2.12 -4.56
C PHE A 121 -3.85 0.66 -4.87
N LEU A 122 -3.59 0.35 -6.14
CA LEU A 122 -3.01 -0.92 -6.58
C LEU A 122 -1.58 -0.66 -7.07
N VAL A 123 -0.62 -1.22 -6.35
CA VAL A 123 0.81 -1.01 -6.59
C VAL A 123 1.44 -2.30 -7.15
N PRO A 124 2.05 -2.27 -8.35
CA PRO A 124 2.85 -3.38 -8.82
C PRO A 124 3.99 -3.69 -7.83
N GLY A 125 4.00 -4.91 -7.28
CA GLY A 125 5.07 -5.45 -6.46
C GLY A 125 6.25 -5.97 -7.30
N GLY A 126 6.05 -6.15 -8.61
CA GLY A 126 7.10 -6.50 -9.56
C GLY A 126 7.78 -5.27 -10.17
N TYR A 127 9.11 -5.31 -10.30
CA TYR A 127 9.92 -4.30 -10.98
C TYR A 127 11.13 -4.95 -11.66
N SER A 128 11.68 -4.29 -12.69
CA SER A 128 12.89 -4.78 -13.34
C SER A 128 14.07 -4.72 -12.37
N ASN A 129 14.93 -5.75 -12.41
CA ASN A 129 16.18 -5.78 -11.65
C ASN A 129 17.21 -4.73 -12.09
N THR A 130 16.94 -4.03 -13.19
CA THR A 130 17.77 -2.91 -13.69
C THR A 130 17.39 -1.57 -13.07
N ILE A 131 16.30 -1.51 -12.30
CA ILE A 131 15.92 -0.30 -11.57
C ILE A 131 16.74 -0.20 -10.29
N GLU A 132 17.37 0.96 -10.10
CA GLU A 132 18.15 1.27 -8.89
C GLU A 132 17.27 1.24 -7.64
N HIS A 133 17.82 0.76 -6.53
CA HIS A 133 17.03 0.53 -5.32
C HIS A 133 16.44 1.83 -4.74
N ASP A 134 17.22 2.92 -4.76
CA ASP A 134 16.80 4.24 -4.27
C ASP A 134 15.55 4.77 -4.99
N VAL A 135 15.39 4.46 -6.29
CA VAL A 135 14.22 4.84 -7.09
C VAL A 135 12.95 4.20 -6.53
N ILE A 136 13.04 2.93 -6.13
CA ILE A 136 11.93 2.17 -5.58
C ILE A 136 11.61 2.66 -4.16
N VAL A 137 12.63 2.96 -3.37
CA VAL A 137 12.50 3.55 -2.03
C VAL A 137 11.83 4.92 -2.09
N ASN A 138 12.29 5.83 -2.96
CA ASN A 138 11.68 7.15 -3.13
C ASN A 138 10.21 7.07 -3.52
N ARG A 139 9.86 6.16 -4.45
CA ARG A 139 8.46 5.89 -4.82
C ARG A 139 7.62 5.41 -3.64
N GLY A 140 8.18 4.52 -2.81
CA GLY A 140 7.53 4.02 -1.60
C GLY A 140 7.33 5.09 -0.53
N LEU A 141 8.34 5.92 -0.28
CA LEU A 141 8.28 7.04 0.66
C LEU A 141 7.27 8.10 0.22
N ALA A 142 7.22 8.41 -1.08
CA ALA A 142 6.22 9.33 -1.62
C ALA A 142 4.79 8.81 -1.46
N LEU A 143 4.55 7.52 -1.70
CA LEU A 143 3.24 6.91 -1.44
C LEU A 143 2.91 6.93 0.07
N ALA A 144 3.87 6.64 0.94
CA ALA A 144 3.66 6.72 2.39
C ALA A 144 3.28 8.15 2.85
N ALA A 145 3.96 9.17 2.33
CA ALA A 145 3.66 10.57 2.59
C ALA A 145 2.26 10.97 2.06
N LEU A 146 1.91 10.54 0.84
CA LEU A 146 0.58 10.73 0.27
C LEU A 146 -0.50 10.08 1.13
N CYS A 147 -0.33 8.82 1.53
CA CYS A 147 -1.29 8.10 2.36
C CYS A 147 -1.48 8.79 3.72
N SER A 148 -0.39 9.23 4.35
CA SER A 148 -0.47 10.01 5.59
C SER A 148 -1.25 11.31 5.40
N ALA A 149 -1.05 12.02 4.28
CA ALA A 149 -1.82 13.23 3.97
C ALA A 149 -3.32 12.97 3.79
N ILE A 150 -3.67 11.89 3.10
CA ILE A 150 -5.06 11.45 2.90
C ILE A 150 -5.72 11.16 4.25
N ILE A 151 -5.03 10.46 5.14
CA ILE A 151 -5.53 10.12 6.48
C ILE A 151 -5.73 11.38 7.33
N ASP A 152 -4.76 12.29 7.33
CA ASP A 152 -4.86 13.57 8.06
C ASP A 152 -5.99 14.46 7.53
N ALA A 153 -6.29 14.38 6.23
CA ALA A 153 -7.45 15.02 5.61
C ALA A 153 -8.79 14.34 5.98
N GLY A 154 -8.79 13.31 6.82
CA GLY A 154 -9.99 12.62 7.29
C GLY A 154 -10.53 11.56 6.32
N HIS A 155 -9.69 11.02 5.44
CA HIS A 155 -10.02 9.95 4.51
C HIS A 155 -9.37 8.62 4.93
N SER A 156 -9.79 7.51 4.32
CA SER A 156 -9.16 6.21 4.51
C SER A 156 -8.37 5.82 3.27
N VAL A 157 -7.30 5.05 3.46
CA VAL A 157 -6.53 4.46 2.36
C VAL A 157 -6.70 2.95 2.38
N GLU A 158 -6.75 2.35 1.21
CA GLU A 158 -6.64 0.91 1.03
C GLU A 158 -5.51 0.63 0.03
N ILE A 159 -4.59 -0.27 0.39
CA ILE A 159 -3.40 -0.56 -0.41
C ILE A 159 -3.40 -2.03 -0.81
N TRP A 160 -3.29 -2.26 -2.11
CA TRP A 160 -3.09 -3.57 -2.72
C TRP A 160 -1.71 -3.65 -3.36
N SER A 161 -1.00 -4.75 -3.13
CA SER A 161 0.17 -5.14 -3.91
C SER A 161 -0.27 -6.10 -5.00
N GLY A 162 0.23 -5.95 -6.22
CA GLY A 162 -0.04 -6.87 -7.33
C GLY A 162 1.24 -7.45 -7.91
N PHE A 163 1.30 -8.76 -8.06
CA PHE A 163 2.31 -9.41 -8.89
C PHE A 163 1.63 -10.03 -10.11
N CYS A 164 1.60 -9.23 -11.17
CA CYS A 164 0.98 -9.56 -12.44
C CYS A 164 2.01 -9.40 -13.54
N GLY A 165 1.90 -10.19 -14.60
CA GLY A 165 2.85 -10.14 -15.71
C GLY A 165 2.48 -11.11 -16.81
N THR A 166 3.47 -11.46 -17.61
CA THR A 166 3.33 -12.39 -18.73
C THR A 166 4.28 -13.56 -18.53
N LEU A 167 3.78 -14.74 -18.83
CA LEU A 167 4.52 -15.99 -18.80
C LEU A 167 4.64 -16.51 -20.23
N LEU A 168 5.84 -16.87 -20.68
CA LEU A 168 6.01 -17.55 -21.95
C LEU A 168 5.94 -19.07 -21.76
N GLN A 169 4.87 -19.68 -22.25
CA GLN A 169 4.70 -21.12 -22.18
C GLN A 169 4.41 -21.73 -23.55
N SER A 170 5.31 -22.60 -24.02
CA SER A 170 5.15 -23.30 -25.31
C SER A 170 4.86 -22.33 -26.47
N GLU A 171 5.62 -21.22 -26.54
CA GLU A 171 5.46 -20.14 -27.53
C GLU A 171 4.14 -19.35 -27.41
N VAL A 172 3.39 -19.51 -26.31
CA VAL A 172 2.17 -18.75 -26.02
C VAL A 172 2.40 -17.87 -24.81
N GLU A 173 2.14 -16.57 -24.98
CA GLU A 173 2.16 -15.61 -23.88
C GLU A 173 0.86 -15.72 -23.07
N LEU A 174 1.00 -16.02 -21.78
CA LEU A 174 -0.11 -16.13 -20.84
C LEU A 174 0.02 -15.04 -19.78
N ARG A 175 -1.04 -14.25 -19.58
CA ARG A 175 -1.08 -13.33 -18.45
C ARG A 175 -1.22 -14.13 -17.15
N PHE A 176 -0.43 -13.76 -16.15
CA PHE A 176 -0.67 -14.16 -14.78
C PHE A 176 -1.02 -12.94 -13.91
N SER A 177 -1.78 -13.18 -12.84
CA SER A 177 -2.12 -12.16 -11.86
C SER A 177 -2.30 -12.74 -10.46
N GLY A 178 -1.75 -12.05 -9.48
CA GLY A 178 -2.02 -12.25 -8.06
C GLY A 178 -2.03 -10.89 -7.38
N VAL A 179 -3.02 -10.65 -6.52
CA VAL A 179 -3.14 -9.40 -5.75
C VAL A 179 -3.35 -9.71 -4.28
N ALA A 180 -2.76 -8.87 -3.43
CA ALA A 180 -2.83 -9.01 -1.97
C ALA A 180 -3.12 -7.66 -1.32
N ARG A 181 -4.08 -7.63 -0.40
CA ARG A 181 -4.37 -6.43 0.39
C ARG A 181 -3.33 -6.28 1.49
N VAL A 182 -2.54 -5.22 1.39
CA VAL A 182 -1.46 -4.88 2.33
C VAL A 182 -2.01 -4.05 3.49
N ILE A 183 -2.82 -3.04 3.16
CA ILE A 183 -3.50 -2.17 4.12
C ILE A 183 -4.99 -2.13 3.79
N ALA A 184 -5.84 -2.45 4.75
CA ALA A 184 -7.29 -2.35 4.64
C ALA A 184 -7.81 -0.96 5.01
N ALA A 185 -8.89 -0.52 4.36
CA ALA A 185 -9.56 0.70 4.73
C ALA A 185 -9.99 0.70 6.22
N GLY A 186 -9.57 1.71 6.97
CA GLY A 186 -9.95 1.89 8.37
C GLY A 186 -9.15 1.09 9.40
N GLU A 187 -8.15 0.30 8.98
CA GLU A 187 -7.16 -0.24 9.92
C GLU A 187 -6.11 0.82 10.31
N PRO A 188 -5.41 0.66 11.45
CA PRO A 188 -4.29 1.53 11.80
C PRO A 188 -3.23 1.56 10.69
N PHE A 189 -2.83 2.76 10.26
CA PHE A 189 -1.90 2.92 9.16
C PHE A 189 -0.48 2.51 9.56
N ASP A 190 -0.06 1.36 9.04
CA ASP A 190 1.26 0.77 9.28
C ASP A 190 2.22 1.17 8.14
N VAL A 191 3.00 2.23 8.39
CA VAL A 191 3.93 2.77 7.40
C VAL A 191 5.06 1.79 7.10
N GLY A 192 5.56 1.10 8.13
CA GLY A 192 6.65 0.13 7.96
C GLY A 192 6.23 -1.01 7.04
N ARG A 193 5.01 -1.51 7.20
CA ARG A 193 4.42 -2.52 6.30
C ARG A 193 4.24 -1.98 4.88
N LEU A 194 3.74 -0.75 4.73
CA LEU A 194 3.61 -0.13 3.41
C LEU A 194 4.95 -0.07 2.69
N ILE A 195 5.97 0.52 3.33
CA ILE A 195 7.31 0.71 2.75
C ILE A 195 7.92 -0.65 2.42
N PHE A 196 7.82 -1.63 3.32
CA PHE A 196 8.26 -2.99 3.03
C PHE A 196 7.58 -3.55 1.78
N ALA A 197 6.25 -3.45 1.68
CA ALA A 197 5.47 -4.02 0.60
C ALA A 197 5.71 -3.36 -0.78
N VAL A 198 6.17 -2.11 -0.82
CA VAL A 198 6.33 -1.37 -2.10
C VAL A 198 7.79 -1.09 -2.47
N ALA A 199 8.71 -1.14 -1.51
CA ALA A 199 10.11 -0.75 -1.71
C ALA A 199 11.13 -1.85 -1.41
N HIS A 200 10.83 -2.81 -0.53
CA HIS A 200 11.84 -3.81 -0.14
C HIS A 200 11.93 -4.96 -1.15
N PRO A 201 13.13 -5.38 -1.61
CA PRO A 201 13.27 -6.48 -2.57
C PRO A 201 12.75 -7.82 -2.09
N ALA A 202 12.78 -8.05 -0.77
CA ALA A 202 12.27 -9.28 -0.20
C ALA A 202 10.75 -9.42 -0.34
N MET A 203 9.99 -8.33 -0.46
CA MET A 203 8.54 -8.44 -0.73
C MET A 203 8.30 -9.21 -2.04
N LEU A 204 8.98 -8.82 -3.12
CA LEU A 204 8.89 -9.50 -4.40
C LEU A 204 9.56 -10.87 -4.31
N ARG A 205 10.86 -10.88 -4.02
CA ARG A 205 11.77 -12.01 -4.24
C ARG A 205 11.58 -13.14 -3.22
N ARG A 206 11.03 -12.84 -2.03
CA ARG A 206 10.72 -13.85 -1.00
C ARG A 206 9.22 -14.11 -0.95
N LEU A 207 8.41 -13.09 -0.69
CA LEU A 207 7.00 -13.32 -0.37
C LEU A 207 6.16 -13.62 -1.61
N TRP A 208 6.18 -12.76 -2.62
CA TRP A 208 5.45 -13.01 -3.87
C TRP A 208 5.93 -14.27 -4.59
N LEU A 209 7.25 -14.48 -4.68
CA LEU A 209 7.77 -15.75 -5.23
C LEU A 209 7.32 -16.94 -4.40
N GLY A 210 7.26 -16.81 -3.06
CA GLY A 210 6.78 -17.86 -2.16
C GLY A 210 5.32 -18.24 -2.44
N VAL A 211 4.46 -17.26 -2.70
CA VAL A 211 3.06 -17.50 -3.11
C VAL A 211 3.01 -18.33 -4.40
N TRP A 212 3.86 -18.02 -5.37
CA TRP A 212 3.91 -18.75 -6.65
C TRP A 212 4.56 -20.12 -6.55
N ASP A 213 5.59 -20.27 -5.72
CA ASP A 213 6.28 -21.53 -5.44
C ASP A 213 5.38 -22.55 -4.75
N ALA A 214 4.39 -22.10 -3.99
CA ALA A 214 3.41 -22.93 -3.29
C ALA A 214 2.15 -23.27 -4.13
N GLN A 215 2.04 -22.76 -5.36
CA GLN A 215 0.94 -23.14 -6.27
C GLN A 215 1.05 -24.61 -6.68
N PRO A 216 -0.01 -25.23 -7.26
CA PRO A 216 0.10 -26.59 -7.76
C PRO A 216 1.35 -26.77 -8.63
N GLU A 217 2.07 -27.89 -8.47
CA GLU A 217 3.41 -28.13 -9.05
C GLU A 217 3.53 -27.69 -10.51
N LYS A 218 2.51 -27.97 -11.33
CA LYS A 218 2.50 -27.56 -12.75
C LYS A 218 2.56 -26.03 -12.97
N VAL A 219 1.90 -25.25 -12.12
CA VAL A 219 1.91 -23.78 -12.14
C VAL A 219 3.24 -23.27 -11.58
N ALA A 220 3.67 -23.77 -10.44
CA ALA A 220 4.93 -23.37 -9.80
C ALA A 220 6.14 -23.63 -10.70
N THR A 221 6.21 -24.83 -11.32
CA THR A 221 7.26 -25.16 -12.31
C THR A 221 7.20 -24.23 -13.52
N ALA A 222 6.01 -23.93 -14.04
CA ALA A 222 5.89 -23.02 -15.18
C ALA A 222 6.39 -21.61 -14.85
N MET A 223 6.01 -21.07 -13.68
CA MET A 223 6.53 -19.79 -13.18
C MET A 223 8.05 -19.83 -13.01
N HIS A 224 8.57 -20.85 -12.34
CA HIS A 224 9.99 -20.99 -12.07
C HIS A 224 10.83 -21.10 -13.36
N ASP A 225 10.40 -21.93 -14.32
CA ASP A 225 11.09 -22.13 -15.60
C ASP A 225 11.16 -20.85 -16.44
N ASP A 226 10.13 -20.00 -16.31
CA ASP A 226 10.08 -18.68 -16.96
C ASP A 226 10.56 -17.54 -16.05
N HIS A 227 11.33 -17.85 -15.00
CA HIS A 227 11.93 -16.87 -14.08
C HIS A 227 10.92 -15.91 -13.44
N TYR A 228 9.73 -16.43 -13.15
CA TYR A 228 8.56 -15.73 -12.60
C TYR A 228 8.01 -14.65 -13.52
N GLY A 229 8.12 -14.91 -14.82
CA GLY A 229 7.55 -14.12 -15.90
C GLY A 229 8.38 -12.91 -16.29
N GLY A 230 7.97 -12.28 -17.38
CA GLY A 230 8.66 -11.13 -17.97
C GLY A 230 7.93 -9.80 -17.74
N PRO A 231 8.65 -8.67 -17.83
CA PRO A 231 8.03 -7.36 -17.92
C PRO A 231 7.18 -7.23 -19.20
N PRO A 232 6.16 -6.35 -19.21
CA PRO A 232 5.84 -5.43 -18.13
C PRO A 232 5.00 -6.11 -17.03
N TYR A 233 5.35 -5.84 -15.76
CA TYR A 233 4.58 -6.35 -14.61
C TYR A 233 3.34 -5.47 -14.34
N THR A 234 2.54 -5.25 -15.37
CA THR A 234 1.40 -4.33 -15.33
C THR A 234 0.23 -4.94 -14.56
N CYS A 235 -0.21 -4.24 -13.52
CA CYS A 235 -1.49 -4.49 -12.86
C CYS A 235 -2.61 -3.76 -13.60
N LEU A 236 -3.81 -4.31 -13.54
CA LEU A 236 -5.03 -3.79 -14.14
C LEU A 236 -6.11 -3.63 -13.05
N PRO A 237 -7.06 -2.70 -13.19
CA PRO A 237 -8.19 -2.59 -12.28
C PRO A 237 -8.95 -3.93 -12.11
N ASP A 238 -9.09 -4.68 -13.20
CA ASP A 238 -9.79 -5.98 -13.22
C ASP A 238 -9.03 -7.10 -12.47
N ASP A 239 -7.79 -6.88 -12.05
CA ASP A 239 -7.09 -7.84 -11.17
C ASP A 239 -7.61 -7.77 -9.72
N LEU A 240 -8.28 -6.67 -9.34
CA LEU A 240 -8.84 -6.48 -7.99
C LEU A 240 -10.21 -7.17 -7.85
N PRO A 241 -10.67 -7.39 -6.59
CA PRO A 241 -12.05 -7.78 -6.34
C PRO A 241 -13.05 -6.81 -6.97
N SER A 242 -14.15 -7.34 -7.51
CA SER A 242 -15.17 -6.57 -8.25
C SER A 242 -15.86 -5.46 -7.46
N GLU A 243 -15.81 -5.52 -6.13
CA GLU A 243 -16.33 -4.52 -5.20
C GLU A 243 -15.43 -3.29 -5.07
N ILE A 244 -14.19 -3.35 -5.56
CA ILE A 244 -13.29 -2.20 -5.61
C ILE A 244 -13.59 -1.42 -6.88
N HIS A 245 -14.02 -0.18 -6.70
CA HIS A 245 -14.34 0.74 -7.79
C HIS A 245 -13.32 1.86 -7.86
N ASP A 246 -12.96 2.23 -9.09
CA ASP A 246 -12.06 3.35 -9.40
C ASP A 246 -10.71 3.34 -8.63
N PRO A 247 -9.97 2.21 -8.58
CA PRO A 247 -8.66 2.20 -7.93
C PRO A 247 -7.67 3.06 -8.71
N TYR A 248 -6.78 3.76 -8.00
CA TYR A 248 -5.59 4.30 -8.63
C TYR A 248 -4.58 3.18 -8.84
N VAL A 249 -4.43 2.73 -10.09
CA VAL A 249 -3.44 1.71 -10.45
C VAL A 249 -2.13 2.39 -10.81
N PHE A 250 -1.09 2.10 -10.04
CA PHE A 250 0.24 2.59 -10.33
C PHE A 250 0.77 2.02 -11.65
N PRO A 251 1.44 2.83 -12.48
CA PRO A 251 2.11 2.31 -13.66
C PRO A 251 3.24 1.36 -13.26
N TYR A 252 3.53 0.40 -14.14
CA TYR A 252 4.74 -0.42 -14.04
C TYR A 252 5.97 0.50 -14.07
N LEU A 253 6.89 0.30 -13.12
CA LEU A 253 8.07 1.14 -12.99
C LEU A 253 9.09 0.82 -14.10
N THR A 254 9.43 1.83 -14.88
CA THR A 254 10.39 1.76 -15.99
C THR A 254 11.58 2.68 -15.75
N ALA A 255 12.69 2.43 -16.44
CA ALA A 255 13.88 3.30 -16.37
C ALA A 255 13.64 4.73 -16.90
N SER A 256 12.54 4.96 -17.61
CA SER A 256 12.12 6.31 -18.06
C SER A 256 11.35 7.11 -17.02
N ASP A 257 10.93 6.51 -15.91
CA ASP A 257 10.17 7.17 -14.85
C ASP A 257 11.09 7.99 -13.92
N ARG A 258 11.58 9.12 -14.44
CA ARG A 258 12.54 10.00 -13.76
C ARG A 258 11.98 10.69 -12.50
N GLN A 259 10.66 10.71 -12.32
CA GLN A 259 10.02 11.34 -11.16
C GLN A 259 10.37 10.66 -9.82
N TRP A 260 10.95 9.46 -9.86
CA TRP A 260 11.35 8.70 -8.67
C TRP A 260 12.87 8.74 -8.41
N ASP A 261 13.65 9.40 -9.28
CA ASP A 261 15.11 9.44 -9.19
C ASP A 261 15.61 10.08 -7.88
N ASP A 262 14.86 11.03 -7.35
CA ASP A 262 15.13 11.70 -6.08
C ASP A 262 13.86 11.91 -5.27
N LEU A 263 14.03 11.98 -3.95
CA LEU A 263 12.93 12.14 -3.01
C LEU A 263 12.13 13.44 -3.21
N PRO A 264 12.73 14.63 -3.44
CA PRO A 264 11.97 15.85 -3.73
C PRO A 264 11.00 15.71 -4.91
N THR A 265 11.45 15.14 -6.03
CA THR A 265 10.61 14.95 -7.22
C THR A 265 9.51 13.90 -6.98
N ALA A 266 9.82 12.85 -6.21
CA ALA A 266 8.83 11.86 -5.80
C ALA A 266 7.74 12.48 -4.89
N LEU A 267 8.12 13.37 -3.98
CA LEU A 267 7.19 14.13 -3.14
C LEU A 267 6.36 15.14 -3.95
N ASP A 268 6.91 15.74 -5.01
CA ASP A 268 6.15 16.58 -5.94
C ASP A 268 5.05 15.78 -6.66
N TRP A 269 5.32 14.53 -7.04
CA TRP A 269 4.27 13.63 -7.52
C TRP A 269 3.18 13.40 -6.48
N ALA A 270 3.55 13.14 -5.21
CA ALA A 270 2.59 12.95 -4.13
C ALA A 270 1.70 14.19 -3.92
N ARG A 271 2.29 15.40 -3.97
CA ARG A 271 1.58 16.68 -3.94
C ARG A 271 0.56 16.79 -5.07
N GLN A 272 0.98 16.50 -6.30
CA GLN A 272 0.09 16.60 -7.45
C GLN A 272 -1.06 15.61 -7.35
N MET A 273 -0.76 14.35 -7.01
CA MET A 273 -1.76 13.30 -6.82
C MET A 273 -2.79 13.68 -5.76
N PHE A 274 -2.34 14.22 -4.62
CA PHE A 274 -3.24 14.65 -3.56
C PHE A 274 -4.23 15.74 -4.01
N ARG A 275 -3.79 16.66 -4.89
CA ARG A 275 -4.69 17.66 -5.50
C ARG A 275 -5.67 17.04 -6.49
N ASP A 276 -5.18 16.13 -7.34
CA ASP A 276 -5.98 15.46 -8.38
C ASP A 276 -7.07 14.57 -7.78
N LEU A 277 -6.88 14.08 -6.55
CA LEU A 277 -7.89 13.34 -5.81
C LEU A 277 -9.05 14.22 -5.29
N GLU A 278 -8.94 15.56 -5.37
CA GLU A 278 -9.96 16.53 -4.96
C GLU A 278 -10.53 16.25 -3.56
N LEU A 279 -9.66 15.92 -2.60
CA LEU A 279 -10.06 15.48 -1.26
C LEU A 279 -10.40 16.63 -0.32
N ILE A 280 -9.95 17.84 -0.65
CA ILE A 280 -10.20 19.04 0.14
C ILE A 280 -11.26 19.86 -0.58
N GLN A 281 -12.33 20.20 0.14
CA GLN A 281 -13.30 21.18 -0.30
C GLN A 281 -12.91 22.53 0.31
N ASP A 282 -12.80 23.56 -0.52
CA ASP A 282 -12.62 24.96 -0.10
C ASP A 282 -13.77 25.47 0.79
#